data_AF-A0A1Y3FYS7-F1
#
_entry.id   AF-A0A1Y3FYS7-F1
#
_cell.length_a   1.000
_cell.length_b   1.000
_cell.length_c   1.000
_cell.angle_alpha   90.00
_cell.angle_beta   90.00
_cell.angle_gamma   90.00
#
_symmetry.space_group_name_H-M   'P 1'
#
loop_
_entity.id
_entity.type
_entity.pdbx_description
1 polymer ?
#
loop_
_entity_poly.entity_id
_entity_poly.type
_entity_poly.pdbx_seq_one_letter_code
_entity_poly.pdbx_strand_id
1 'polypeptide(L)'
;MSVIQASSVASFAMTALGHDKQRLRVLARFDRHVYALAGEGDARSMLIFSPVSERMTPYTVRLETWPVYFDDNCEIFCNSQKICNGELIINLSDAAEIASDCPVTEQYWRQRVCYEAALYDGACVQRHSEYLAAVLNDPFCQEVAGWSLTDLRQGLRLGDKNLIAAGVAQGLGLGRGLTPAGDDFLCGVMLATYVSAEFSSDFFSDIFYDAQEKTTTLSYFFLKSASYRHASEDWQKFLQFYPLIHSVPEQRLRLVRPITQHGYSSGEDTLAGFLWGLNVQLS
;
A
#
# COMPACT_ATOMS: atom_id res chain seq x y z
N MET A 1 -28.35 -21.06 2.81
CA MET A 1 -26.95 -21.16 2.33
C MET A 1 -26.79 -20.36 1.05
N SER A 2 -26.04 -19.26 1.12
CA SER A 2 -25.70 -18.40 -0.01
C SER A 2 -24.28 -18.71 -0.46
N VAL A 3 -24.06 -18.90 -1.77
CA VAL A 3 -22.72 -19.16 -2.33
C VAL A 3 -22.35 -18.03 -3.26
N ILE A 4 -21.19 -17.44 -3.04
CA ILE A 4 -20.61 -16.36 -3.84
C ILE A 4 -19.29 -16.84 -4.40
N GLN A 5 -19.03 -16.52 -5.66
CA GLN A 5 -17.73 -16.78 -6.29
C GLN A 5 -16.81 -15.57 -6.09
N ALA A 6 -15.57 -15.81 -5.66
CA ALA A 6 -14.52 -14.83 -5.79
C ALA A 6 -14.04 -14.81 -7.24
N SER A 7 -14.01 -13.62 -7.83
CA SER A 7 -13.49 -13.44 -9.19
C SER A 7 -11.98 -13.48 -9.20
N SER A 8 -11.34 -12.90 -8.18
CA SER A 8 -9.90 -12.77 -8.10
C SER A 8 -9.41 -12.53 -6.68
N VAL A 9 -8.14 -12.88 -6.44
CA VAL A 9 -7.43 -12.65 -5.19
C VAL A 9 -6.06 -12.04 -5.50
N ALA A 10 -5.67 -11.02 -4.73
CA ALA A 10 -4.32 -10.46 -4.85
C ALA A 10 -3.27 -11.49 -4.44
N SER A 11 -2.13 -11.56 -5.13
CA SER A 11 -1.06 -12.53 -4.83
C SER A 11 -0.56 -12.42 -3.38
N PHE A 12 -0.48 -11.21 -2.82
CA PHE A 12 -0.09 -11.02 -1.43
C PHE A 12 -1.17 -11.50 -0.44
N ALA A 13 -2.46 -11.34 -0.77
CA ALA A 13 -3.56 -11.88 0.01
C ALA A 13 -3.59 -13.42 -0.01
N MET A 14 -3.16 -14.06 -1.10
CA MET A 14 -3.07 -15.52 -1.18
C MET A 14 -2.12 -16.10 -0.13
N THR A 15 -1.07 -15.35 0.26
CA THR A 15 -0.17 -15.79 1.35
C THR A 15 -0.88 -15.95 2.70
N ALA A 16 -1.98 -15.22 2.91
CA ALA A 16 -2.85 -15.35 4.07
C ALA A 16 -3.77 -16.57 3.99
N LEU A 17 -4.12 -16.99 2.78
CA LEU A 17 -5.05 -18.08 2.48
C LEU A 17 -4.26 -19.39 2.39
N GLY A 18 -3.77 -19.85 3.54
CA GLY A 18 -3.06 -21.13 3.65
C GLY A 18 -3.93 -22.35 3.29
N HIS A 19 -3.29 -23.51 3.13
CA HIS A 19 -4.02 -24.77 2.90
C HIS A 19 -4.87 -25.19 4.09
N ASP A 20 -4.40 -24.91 5.31
CA ASP A 20 -5.09 -25.29 6.53
C ASP A 20 -6.23 -24.34 6.87
N LYS A 21 -7.22 -24.86 7.61
CA LYS A 21 -8.35 -24.08 8.09
C LYS A 21 -7.88 -23.06 9.14
N GLN A 22 -8.11 -21.79 8.88
CA GLN A 22 -7.77 -20.68 9.77
C GLN A 22 -9.00 -19.87 10.16
N ARG A 23 -8.95 -19.24 11.34
CA ARG A 23 -10.00 -18.32 11.79
C ARG A 23 -9.83 -16.96 11.11
N LEU A 24 -10.96 -16.39 10.70
CA LEU A 24 -11.08 -15.01 10.26
C LEU A 24 -11.76 -14.16 11.32
N ARG A 25 -11.23 -12.97 11.58
CA ARG A 25 -11.83 -11.97 12.46
C ARG A 25 -12.11 -10.69 11.67
N VAL A 26 -13.37 -10.28 11.60
CA VAL A 26 -13.75 -9.00 11.00
C VAL A 26 -13.22 -7.85 11.87
N LEU A 27 -12.56 -6.90 11.24
CA LEU A 27 -12.06 -5.67 11.85
C LEU A 27 -13.01 -4.50 11.63
N ALA A 28 -13.49 -4.35 10.40
CA ALA A 28 -14.32 -3.23 10.00
C ALA A 28 -15.17 -3.61 8.78
N ARG A 29 -16.32 -2.95 8.67
CA ARG A 29 -17.24 -3.07 7.55
C ARG A 29 -17.62 -1.70 7.04
N PHE A 30 -17.63 -1.60 5.72
CA PHE A 30 -18.13 -0.48 4.95
C PHE A 30 -19.08 -1.03 3.89
N ASP A 31 -19.84 -0.15 3.24
CA ASP A 31 -20.87 -0.52 2.26
C ASP A 31 -20.37 -1.50 1.19
N ARG A 32 -19.09 -1.39 0.81
CA ARG A 32 -18.47 -2.18 -0.26
C ARG A 32 -17.14 -2.82 0.13
N HIS A 33 -16.81 -2.82 1.42
CA HIS A 33 -15.56 -3.39 1.91
C HIS A 33 -15.74 -4.11 3.24
N VAL A 34 -15.17 -5.30 3.39
CA VAL A 34 -15.03 -5.97 4.69
C VAL A 34 -13.55 -6.22 4.93
N TYR A 35 -13.03 -5.66 6.01
CA TYR A 35 -11.66 -5.84 6.46
C TYR A 35 -11.65 -6.97 7.48
N ALA A 36 -10.81 -7.98 7.26
CA ALA A 36 -10.69 -9.12 8.15
C ALA A 36 -9.22 -9.51 8.37
N LEU A 37 -8.97 -10.21 9.46
CA LEU A 37 -7.68 -10.81 9.79
C LEU A 37 -7.77 -12.31 9.74
N ALA A 38 -6.90 -12.94 8.95
CA ALA A 38 -6.68 -14.38 8.93
C ALA A 38 -5.53 -14.72 9.88
N GLY A 39 -5.69 -15.78 10.67
CA GLY A 39 -4.63 -16.34 11.50
C GLY A 39 -4.41 -15.64 12.86
N GLU A 40 -3.44 -16.15 13.61
CA GLU A 40 -3.13 -15.74 14.99
C GLU A 40 -1.63 -15.43 15.15
N GLY A 41 -1.29 -14.64 16.17
CA GLY A 41 0.09 -14.22 16.44
C GLY A 41 0.76 -13.54 15.24
N ASP A 42 2.02 -13.88 15.01
CA ASP A 42 2.87 -13.30 13.96
C ASP A 42 2.50 -13.78 12.55
N ALA A 43 1.80 -14.91 12.44
CA ALA A 43 1.30 -15.45 11.16
C ALA A 43 0.05 -14.71 10.64
N ARG A 44 -0.42 -13.70 11.37
CA ARG A 44 -1.62 -12.96 11.02
C ARG A 44 -1.43 -12.14 9.74
N SER A 45 -2.44 -12.18 8.88
CA SER A 45 -2.50 -11.39 7.65
C SER A 45 -3.89 -10.78 7.45
N MET A 46 -3.97 -9.74 6.63
CA MET A 46 -5.22 -9.04 6.35
C MET A 46 -5.87 -9.58 5.07
N LEU A 47 -7.19 -9.57 5.03
CA LEU A 47 -7.99 -9.75 3.83
C LEU A 47 -8.96 -8.57 3.72
N ILE A 48 -9.12 -8.05 2.51
CA ILE A 48 -10.10 -7.02 2.18
C ILE A 48 -11.05 -7.58 1.14
N PHE A 49 -12.27 -7.90 1.54
CA PHE A 49 -13.31 -8.29 0.60
C PHE A 49 -13.88 -7.04 -0.05
N SER A 50 -13.96 -7.02 -1.38
CA SER A 50 -14.61 -5.94 -2.14
C SER A 50 -15.29 -6.50 -3.40
N PRO A 51 -16.28 -5.81 -4.00
CA PRO A 51 -16.86 -6.23 -5.26
C PRO A 51 -15.93 -5.93 -6.44
N VAL A 52 -16.16 -6.57 -7.60
CA VAL A 52 -15.33 -6.42 -8.81
C VAL A 52 -15.16 -4.98 -9.32
N SER A 53 -16.07 -4.07 -9.01
CA SER A 53 -15.98 -2.66 -9.41
C SER A 53 -15.12 -1.80 -8.49
N GLU A 54 -14.63 -2.34 -7.37
CA GLU A 54 -13.63 -1.69 -6.53
C GLU A 54 -12.20 -2.03 -6.96
N ARG A 55 -11.26 -1.12 -6.71
CA ARG A 55 -9.83 -1.28 -6.99
C ARG A 55 -9.20 -2.38 -6.11
N MET A 56 -8.15 -3.04 -6.59
CA MET A 56 -7.40 -3.99 -5.76
C MET A 56 -6.31 -3.31 -4.95
N THR A 57 -6.20 -3.74 -3.70
CA THR A 57 -5.03 -3.58 -2.85
C THR A 57 -4.29 -4.92 -2.77
N PRO A 58 -3.08 -4.98 -2.20
CA PRO A 58 -2.37 -6.24 -1.96
C PRO A 58 -3.17 -7.28 -1.14
N TYR A 59 -4.19 -6.85 -0.38
CA TYR A 59 -4.97 -7.73 0.49
C TYR A 59 -6.35 -8.09 -0.09
N THR A 60 -6.66 -7.69 -1.32
CA THR A 60 -8.01 -7.76 -1.85
C THR A 60 -8.42 -9.17 -2.30
N VAL A 61 -9.61 -9.59 -1.88
CA VAL A 61 -10.40 -10.70 -2.45
C VAL A 61 -11.63 -10.09 -3.12
N ARG A 62 -11.69 -10.12 -4.46
CA ARG A 62 -12.82 -9.57 -5.23
C ARG A 62 -13.95 -10.58 -5.34
N LEU A 63 -15.16 -10.13 -5.05
CA LEU A 63 -16.39 -10.93 -5.10
C LEU A 63 -17.20 -10.58 -6.36
N GLU A 64 -17.62 -11.58 -7.12
CA GLU A 64 -18.47 -11.38 -8.31
C GLU A 64 -19.81 -10.72 -7.96
N THR A 65 -20.38 -11.13 -6.83
CA THR A 65 -21.59 -10.55 -6.26
C THR A 65 -21.29 -10.10 -4.84
N TRP A 66 -21.72 -8.89 -4.48
CA TRP A 66 -21.55 -8.40 -3.11
C TRP A 66 -22.60 -9.03 -2.18
N PRO A 67 -22.21 -9.65 -1.05
CA PRO A 67 -23.16 -10.27 -0.13
C PRO A 67 -24.10 -9.22 0.47
N VAL A 68 -25.38 -9.56 0.56
CA VAL A 68 -26.38 -8.75 1.28
C VAL A 68 -26.11 -8.75 2.78
N TYR A 69 -25.57 -9.87 3.30
CA TYR A 69 -25.28 -10.04 4.71
C TYR A 69 -23.94 -10.76 4.89
N PHE A 70 -23.16 -10.28 5.85
CA PHE A 70 -21.96 -10.90 6.35
C PHE A 70 -22.15 -10.97 7.87
N ASP A 71 -22.09 -12.14 8.48
CA ASP A 71 -22.44 -12.33 9.88
C ASP A 71 -21.21 -12.11 10.77
N ASP A 72 -21.23 -11.08 11.61
CA ASP A 72 -20.15 -10.82 12.57
C ASP A 72 -20.29 -11.65 13.85
N ASN A 73 -21.44 -12.28 14.06
CA ASN A 73 -21.74 -13.04 15.28
C ASN A 73 -21.38 -14.52 15.17
N CYS A 74 -21.00 -14.99 13.98
CA CYS A 74 -20.59 -16.38 13.76
C CYS A 74 -19.07 -16.49 13.64
N GLU A 75 -18.55 -17.70 13.89
CA GLU A 75 -17.16 -17.97 13.59
C GLU A 75 -16.95 -18.02 12.07
N ILE A 76 -15.98 -17.24 11.61
CA ILE A 76 -15.59 -17.18 10.22
C ILE A 76 -14.31 -17.99 10.04
N PHE A 77 -14.28 -18.82 9.01
CA PHE A 77 -13.11 -19.62 8.67
C PHE A 77 -12.73 -19.46 7.21
N CYS A 78 -11.43 -19.54 6.92
CA CYS A 78 -10.90 -19.58 5.57
C CYS A 78 -9.88 -20.69 5.38
N ASN A 79 -9.70 -21.09 4.14
CA ASN A 79 -8.53 -21.77 3.62
C ASN A 79 -8.33 -21.35 2.16
N SER A 80 -7.39 -21.97 1.45
CA SER A 80 -7.10 -21.67 0.05
C SER A 80 -8.26 -21.92 -0.94
N GLN A 81 -9.32 -22.62 -0.53
CA GLN A 81 -10.44 -22.97 -1.42
C GLN A 81 -11.73 -22.19 -1.12
N LYS A 82 -11.97 -21.81 0.13
CA LYS A 82 -13.22 -21.15 0.51
C LYS A 82 -13.14 -20.36 1.81
N ILE A 83 -14.08 -19.46 1.97
CA ILE A 83 -14.38 -18.77 3.22
C ILE A 83 -15.82 -19.11 3.64
N CYS A 84 -16.00 -19.46 4.91
CA CYS A 84 -17.28 -19.80 5.50
C CYS A 84 -17.62 -18.77 6.58
N ASN A 85 -18.74 -18.07 6.41
CA ASN A 85 -19.32 -17.13 7.36
C ASN A 85 -20.78 -17.56 7.58
N GLY A 86 -21.04 -18.40 8.59
CA GLY A 86 -22.38 -18.94 8.84
C GLY A 86 -22.95 -19.66 7.61
N GLU A 87 -24.05 -19.15 7.06
CA GLU A 87 -24.67 -19.67 5.84
C GLU A 87 -24.05 -19.15 4.53
N LEU A 88 -23.16 -18.17 4.59
CA LEU A 88 -22.44 -17.62 3.45
C LEU A 88 -21.17 -18.43 3.19
N ILE A 89 -21.01 -18.89 1.95
CA ILE A 89 -19.78 -19.48 1.45
C ILE A 89 -19.24 -18.61 0.31
N ILE A 90 -17.99 -18.18 0.43
CA ILE A 90 -17.25 -17.56 -0.67
C ILE A 90 -16.31 -18.63 -1.22
N ASN A 91 -16.50 -19.04 -2.47
CA ASN A 91 -15.63 -19.99 -3.17
C ASN A 91 -14.44 -19.24 -3.77
N LEU A 92 -13.22 -19.75 -3.54
CA LEU A 92 -11.96 -19.21 -4.04
C LEU A 92 -11.32 -20.10 -5.11
N SER A 93 -11.80 -21.33 -5.30
CA SER A 93 -11.13 -22.37 -6.10
C SER A 93 -10.84 -21.97 -7.55
N ASP A 94 -11.71 -21.15 -8.14
CA ASP A 94 -11.59 -20.66 -9.53
C ASP A 94 -11.24 -19.17 -9.60
N ALA A 95 -10.89 -18.54 -8.47
CA ALA A 95 -10.53 -17.12 -8.44
C ALA A 95 -9.17 -16.91 -9.12
N ALA A 96 -9.10 -15.92 -10.02
CA ALA A 96 -7.84 -15.56 -10.65
C ALA A 96 -6.86 -14.94 -9.63
N GLU A 97 -5.63 -15.42 -9.59
CA GLU A 97 -4.58 -14.74 -8.84
C GLU A 97 -4.09 -13.51 -9.62
N ILE A 98 -4.14 -12.34 -8.99
CA ILE A 98 -3.72 -11.07 -9.60
C ILE A 98 -2.45 -10.60 -8.90
N ALA A 99 -1.39 -10.43 -9.68
CA ALA A 99 -0.11 -9.96 -9.16
C ALA A 99 -0.26 -8.63 -8.42
N SER A 100 0.24 -8.59 -7.20
CA SER A 100 0.26 -7.40 -6.35
C SER A 100 1.66 -6.77 -6.26
N ASP A 101 2.67 -7.42 -6.84
CA ASP A 101 4.07 -7.03 -6.87
C ASP A 101 4.30 -5.71 -7.62
N CYS A 102 5.23 -4.90 -7.11
CA CYS A 102 5.67 -3.68 -7.76
C CYS A 102 6.43 -4.03 -9.04
N PRO A 103 6.16 -3.33 -10.15
CA PRO A 103 6.85 -3.60 -11.41
C PRO A 103 8.33 -3.22 -11.30
N VAL A 104 9.20 -4.00 -11.94
CA VAL A 104 10.64 -3.70 -12.03
C VAL A 104 10.84 -2.68 -13.16
N THR A 105 10.88 -1.39 -12.83
CA THR A 105 11.00 -0.29 -13.81
C THR A 105 12.18 0.66 -13.53
N GLU A 106 13.21 0.16 -12.84
CA GLU A 106 14.31 0.96 -12.28
C GLU A 106 14.98 1.92 -13.26
N GLN A 107 15.18 1.48 -14.50
CA GLN A 107 15.90 2.27 -15.52
C GLN A 107 15.20 3.60 -15.85
N TYR A 108 13.87 3.68 -15.73
CA TYR A 108 13.15 4.86 -16.16
C TYR A 108 12.97 5.89 -15.05
N TRP A 109 12.71 5.44 -13.82
CA TRP A 109 12.52 6.34 -12.68
C TRP A 109 13.82 7.02 -12.23
N ARG A 110 15.00 6.47 -12.59
CA ARG A 110 16.30 7.15 -12.45
C ARG A 110 16.47 8.38 -13.35
N GLN A 111 15.56 8.64 -14.28
CA GLN A 111 15.64 9.80 -15.18
C GLN A 111 15.04 11.05 -14.53
N ARG A 112 15.84 12.12 -14.42
CA ARG A 112 15.41 13.40 -13.83
C ARG A 112 14.16 13.99 -14.46
N VAL A 113 13.96 13.81 -15.78
CA VAL A 113 12.75 14.27 -16.49
C VAL A 113 11.47 13.59 -15.97
N CYS A 114 11.53 12.31 -15.58
CA CYS A 114 10.38 11.60 -15.02
C CYS A 114 10.02 12.16 -13.65
N TYR A 115 11.03 12.43 -12.83
CA TYR A 115 10.87 13.04 -11.51
C TYR A 115 10.29 14.46 -11.58
N GLU A 116 10.83 15.32 -12.46
CA GLU A 116 10.32 16.68 -12.65
C GLU A 116 8.87 16.70 -13.17
N ALA A 117 8.52 15.77 -14.07
CA ALA A 117 7.14 15.59 -14.51
C ALA A 117 6.22 15.16 -13.35
N ALA A 118 6.68 14.26 -12.48
CA ALA A 118 5.90 13.77 -11.34
C ALA A 118 5.67 14.86 -10.29
N LEU A 119 6.66 15.73 -10.03
CA LEU A 119 6.49 16.93 -9.21
C LEU A 119 5.43 17.87 -9.82
N TYR A 120 5.51 18.12 -11.12
CA TYR A 120 4.54 18.98 -11.81
C TYR A 120 3.11 18.41 -11.70
N ASP A 121 2.92 17.13 -12.00
CA ASP A 121 1.59 16.52 -11.95
C ASP A 121 1.06 16.41 -10.52
N GLY A 122 1.93 16.16 -9.53
CA GLY A 122 1.58 16.23 -8.11
C GLY A 122 1.13 17.63 -7.69
N ALA A 123 1.71 18.69 -8.25
CA ALA A 123 1.25 20.06 -8.00
C ALA A 123 -0.12 20.37 -8.61
N CYS A 124 -0.59 19.58 -9.59
CA CYS A 124 -1.87 19.73 -10.27
C CYS A 124 -3.05 18.97 -9.64
N VAL A 125 -2.82 18.11 -8.64
CA VAL A 125 -3.91 17.46 -7.90
C VAL A 125 -4.44 18.35 -6.78
N GLN A 126 -5.63 18.01 -6.25
CA GLN A 126 -6.13 18.65 -5.03
C GLN A 126 -5.16 18.37 -3.87
N ARG A 127 -5.10 19.30 -2.91
CA ARG A 127 -4.16 19.24 -1.79
C ARG A 127 -4.92 19.27 -0.47
N HIS A 128 -4.95 18.13 0.21
CA HIS A 128 -5.41 17.95 1.58
C HIS A 128 -4.27 17.55 2.51
N SER A 129 -3.19 16.97 1.96
CA SER A 129 -1.98 16.56 2.67
C SER A 129 -1.00 17.71 2.91
N GLU A 130 -0.61 17.91 4.17
CA GLU A 130 0.49 18.80 4.55
C GLU A 130 1.85 18.26 4.09
N TYR A 131 2.00 16.94 4.01
CA TYR A 131 3.25 16.30 3.60
C TYR A 131 3.50 16.50 2.11
N LEU A 132 2.47 16.29 1.27
CA LEU A 132 2.56 16.54 -0.15
C LEU A 132 2.82 18.02 -0.43
N ALA A 133 2.16 18.92 0.31
CA ALA A 133 2.42 20.35 0.19
C ALA A 133 3.89 20.70 0.53
N ALA A 134 4.44 20.14 1.61
CA ALA A 134 5.83 20.36 2.00
C ALA A 134 6.82 19.87 0.93
N VAL A 135 6.66 18.64 0.44
CA VAL A 135 7.54 18.04 -0.57
C VAL A 135 7.45 18.76 -1.92
N LEU A 136 6.28 19.21 -2.34
CA LEU A 136 6.13 19.97 -3.59
C LEU A 136 6.72 21.37 -3.50
N ASN A 137 6.68 22.01 -2.33
CA ASN A 137 7.26 23.33 -2.11
C ASN A 137 8.78 23.27 -2.02
N ASP A 138 9.33 22.28 -1.31
CA ASP A 138 10.75 22.02 -1.21
C ASP A 138 11.02 20.50 -1.28
N PRO A 139 11.39 19.96 -2.46
CA PRO A 139 11.69 18.55 -2.58
C PRO A 139 12.93 18.09 -1.81
N PHE A 140 13.76 19.04 -1.34
CA PHE A 140 14.92 18.78 -0.49
C PHE A 140 14.62 18.91 1.00
N CYS A 141 13.35 19.06 1.38
CA CYS A 141 12.95 19.23 2.76
C CYS A 141 13.56 18.15 3.66
N GLN A 142 14.02 18.60 4.83
CA GLN A 142 14.57 17.75 5.90
C GLN A 142 13.53 17.51 7.00
N GLU A 143 12.34 18.07 6.86
CA GLU A 143 11.26 17.96 7.81
C GLU A 143 9.91 18.01 7.10
N VAL A 144 8.95 17.29 7.67
CA VAL A 144 7.51 17.42 7.40
C VAL A 144 6.80 17.56 8.74
N ALA A 145 5.49 17.83 8.76
CA ALA A 145 4.78 18.16 9.99
C ALA A 145 4.98 17.06 11.08
N GLY A 146 5.73 17.43 12.13
CA GLY A 146 6.03 16.57 13.28
C GLY A 146 7.18 15.57 13.11
N TRP A 147 7.92 15.58 11.99
CA TRP A 147 8.92 14.55 11.69
C TRP A 147 10.17 15.11 11.00
N SER A 148 11.33 14.90 11.62
CA SER A 148 12.63 15.10 10.96
C SER A 148 12.96 13.93 10.05
N LEU A 149 13.24 14.24 8.78
CA LEU A 149 13.58 13.28 7.74
C LEU A 149 15.11 13.07 7.60
N THR A 150 15.92 13.69 8.46
CA THR A 150 17.39 13.69 8.34
C THR A 150 17.99 12.29 8.41
N ASP A 151 17.64 11.51 9.44
CA ASP A 151 18.15 10.14 9.61
C ASP A 151 17.68 9.24 8.47
N LEU A 152 16.40 9.35 8.09
CA LEU A 152 15.85 8.58 6.98
C LEU A 152 16.58 8.91 5.67
N ARG A 153 16.81 10.20 5.38
CA ARG A 153 17.53 10.63 4.18
C ARG A 153 18.95 10.10 4.17
N GLN A 154 19.70 10.29 5.26
CA GLN A 154 21.08 9.85 5.35
C GLN A 154 21.18 8.33 5.24
N GLY A 155 20.30 7.61 5.93
CA GLY A 155 20.22 6.15 5.88
C GLY A 155 19.93 5.64 4.48
N LEU A 156 18.96 6.23 3.77
CA LEU A 156 18.63 5.88 2.39
C LEU A 156 19.77 6.14 1.41
N ARG A 157 20.55 7.22 1.58
CA ARG A 157 21.70 7.52 0.71
C ARG A 157 22.89 6.59 0.95
N LEU A 158 23.11 6.19 2.19
CA LEU A 158 24.23 5.35 2.59
C LEU A 158 23.91 3.84 2.56
N GLY A 159 22.62 3.48 2.41
CA GLY A 159 22.15 2.11 2.63
C GLY A 159 22.27 1.65 4.08
N ASP A 160 22.31 2.58 5.04
CA ASP A 160 22.49 2.28 6.47
C ASP A 160 21.14 1.96 7.12
N LYS A 161 20.91 0.66 7.36
CA LYS A 161 19.68 0.15 7.99
C LYS A 161 19.41 0.76 9.37
N ASN A 162 20.43 1.11 10.16
CA ASN A 162 20.23 1.68 11.50
C ASN A 162 19.69 3.10 11.43
N LEU A 163 20.24 3.92 10.53
CA LEU A 163 19.74 5.27 10.29
C LEU A 163 18.34 5.26 9.67
N ILE A 164 18.08 4.34 8.74
CA ILE A 164 16.73 4.15 8.19
C ILE A 164 15.75 3.77 9.31
N ALA A 165 16.09 2.79 10.16
CA ALA A 165 15.23 2.39 11.27
C ALA A 165 14.98 3.53 12.27
N ALA A 166 16.01 4.33 12.59
CA ALA A 166 15.86 5.50 13.45
C ALA A 166 14.93 6.56 12.85
N GLY A 167 15.04 6.82 11.54
CA GLY A 167 14.16 7.74 10.82
C GLY A 167 12.72 7.24 10.71
N VAL A 168 12.55 5.95 10.38
CA VAL A 168 11.23 5.27 10.32
C VAL A 168 10.54 5.35 11.68
N ALA A 169 11.24 5.06 12.78
CA ALA A 169 10.67 5.05 14.12
C ALA A 169 10.10 6.41 14.56
N GLN A 170 10.56 7.52 13.99
CA GLN A 170 10.05 8.87 14.27
C GLN A 170 8.74 9.18 13.52
N GLY A 171 8.56 8.65 12.30
CA GLY A 171 7.37 8.88 11.48
C GLY A 171 6.27 7.84 11.67
N LEU A 172 6.60 6.67 12.21
CA LEU A 172 5.67 5.56 12.33
C LEU A 172 4.50 5.91 13.28
N GLY A 173 3.27 5.75 12.78
CA GLY A 173 2.04 6.09 13.49
C GLY A 173 1.76 7.59 13.59
N LEU A 174 2.59 8.45 12.99
CA LEU A 174 2.43 9.89 13.07
C LEU A 174 1.29 10.37 12.16
N GLY A 175 0.32 11.07 12.75
CA GLY A 175 -0.88 11.55 12.05
C GLY A 175 -2.16 10.97 12.64
N ARG A 176 -3.31 11.34 12.06
CA ARG A 176 -4.64 10.91 12.53
C ARG A 176 -5.28 9.93 11.55
N GLY A 177 -6.23 9.14 12.05
CA GLY A 177 -7.08 8.28 11.22
C GLY A 177 -6.61 6.82 11.19
N LEU A 178 -7.20 6.04 10.30
CA LEU A 178 -6.87 4.61 10.16
C LEU A 178 -5.54 4.39 9.43
N THR A 179 -5.08 5.34 8.62
CA THR A 179 -3.76 5.36 7.99
C THR A 179 -3.09 6.68 8.36
N PRO A 180 -2.24 6.71 9.40
CA PRO A 180 -1.48 7.90 9.75
C PRO A 180 -0.61 8.38 8.58
N ALA A 181 -0.52 9.70 8.38
CA ALA A 181 0.20 10.31 7.26
C ALA A 181 1.68 9.88 7.19
N GLY A 182 2.33 9.68 8.34
CA GLY A 182 3.69 9.16 8.41
C GLY A 182 3.84 7.76 7.82
N ASP A 183 2.85 6.89 8.01
CA ASP A 183 2.89 5.54 7.47
C ASP A 183 2.61 5.49 5.97
N ASP A 184 1.65 6.32 5.52
CA ASP A 184 1.37 6.49 4.10
C ASP A 184 2.62 7.03 3.38
N PHE A 185 3.28 8.04 3.95
CA PHE A 185 4.57 8.55 3.48
C PHE A 185 5.63 7.45 3.41
N LEU A 186 5.77 6.62 4.44
CA LEU A 186 6.71 5.50 4.46
C LEU A 186 6.41 4.45 3.39
N CYS A 187 5.15 4.17 3.10
CA CYS A 187 4.75 3.35 1.95
C CYS A 187 5.31 3.94 0.65
N GLY A 188 5.11 5.24 0.44
CA GLY A 188 5.65 5.96 -0.72
C GLY A 188 7.17 5.90 -0.83
N VAL A 189 7.88 6.10 0.28
CA VAL A 189 9.35 6.01 0.34
C VAL A 189 9.82 4.64 -0.11
N MET A 190 9.23 3.56 0.40
CA MET A 190 9.59 2.20 -0.01
C MET A 190 9.36 1.98 -1.51
N LEU A 191 8.21 2.41 -2.04
CA LEU A 191 7.92 2.32 -3.47
C LEU A 191 8.96 3.07 -4.31
N ALA A 192 9.35 4.28 -3.91
CA ALA A 192 10.38 5.06 -4.58
C ALA A 192 11.74 4.36 -4.55
N THR A 193 12.14 3.85 -3.38
CA THR A 193 13.38 3.10 -3.22
C THR A 193 13.44 1.90 -4.16
N TYR A 194 12.37 1.10 -4.24
CA TYR A 194 12.31 -0.10 -5.09
C TYR A 194 12.31 0.17 -6.59
N VAL A 195 11.97 1.38 -7.03
CA VAL A 195 12.02 1.76 -8.46
C VAL A 195 13.20 2.66 -8.80
N SER A 196 14.05 3.05 -7.85
CA SER A 196 15.17 3.95 -8.14
C SER A 196 16.52 3.43 -7.66
N ALA A 197 16.55 2.45 -6.76
CA ALA A 197 17.78 1.87 -6.23
C ALA A 197 17.73 0.34 -6.19
N GLU A 198 18.92 -0.27 -6.25
CA GLU A 198 19.13 -1.72 -6.20
C GLU A 198 19.12 -2.23 -4.75
N PHE A 199 17.97 -2.10 -4.08
CA PHE A 199 17.74 -2.76 -2.79
C PHE A 199 17.14 -4.15 -3.00
N SER A 200 17.51 -5.10 -2.13
CA SER A 200 16.87 -6.41 -2.10
C SER A 200 15.39 -6.27 -1.76
N SER A 201 14.57 -7.23 -2.21
CA SER A 201 13.11 -7.19 -2.02
C SER A 201 12.65 -7.28 -0.56
N ASP A 202 13.55 -7.71 0.32
CA ASP A 202 13.36 -7.85 1.76
C ASP A 202 14.08 -6.76 2.56
N PHE A 203 14.65 -5.74 1.89
CA PHE A 203 15.49 -4.75 2.58
C PHE A 203 14.77 -4.06 3.74
N PHE A 204 13.49 -3.73 3.56
CA PHE A 204 12.67 -3.06 4.57
C PHE A 204 11.92 -4.03 5.51
N SER A 205 11.84 -5.33 5.23
CA SER A 205 10.97 -6.23 6.03
C SER A 205 11.38 -6.29 7.49
N ASP A 206 12.68 -6.29 7.79
CA ASP A 206 13.19 -6.30 9.16
C ASP A 206 12.93 -4.98 9.90
N ILE A 207 12.87 -3.86 9.16
CA ILE A 207 12.71 -2.52 9.73
C ILE A 207 11.28 -2.31 10.25
N PHE A 208 10.30 -2.92 9.58
CA PHE A 208 8.89 -2.80 9.93
C PHE A 208 8.36 -3.95 10.79
N TYR A 209 9.22 -4.87 11.23
CA TYR A 209 8.81 -6.02 12.05
C TYR A 209 8.06 -5.58 13.32
N ASP A 210 8.58 -4.58 14.03
CA ASP A 210 7.97 -4.05 15.27
C ASP A 210 6.94 -2.94 15.01
N ALA A 211 6.54 -2.70 13.76
CA ALA A 211 5.67 -1.58 13.43
C ALA A 211 4.24 -1.76 13.97
N GLN A 212 3.82 -3.01 14.21
CA GLN A 212 2.47 -3.36 14.62
C GLN A 212 2.03 -2.67 15.93
N GLU A 213 2.95 -2.42 16.86
CA GLU A 213 2.63 -1.79 18.16
C GLU A 213 2.61 -0.27 18.12
N LYS A 214 3.09 0.33 17.02
CA LYS A 214 3.31 1.77 16.90
C LYS A 214 2.32 2.45 15.95
N THR A 215 1.52 1.68 15.23
CA THR A 215 0.47 2.22 14.35
C THR A 215 -0.82 1.40 14.42
N THR A 216 -1.83 1.79 13.64
CA THR A 216 -3.08 1.06 13.52
C THR A 216 -2.88 -0.28 12.80
N THR A 217 -3.77 -1.22 13.06
CA THR A 217 -3.78 -2.52 12.38
C THR A 217 -3.82 -2.36 10.85
N LEU A 218 -4.65 -1.45 10.33
CA LEU A 218 -4.78 -1.25 8.88
C LEU A 218 -3.48 -0.74 8.26
N SER A 219 -2.89 0.29 8.88
CA SER A 219 -1.66 0.91 8.41
C SER A 219 -0.47 -0.04 8.45
N TYR A 220 -0.35 -0.82 9.54
CA TYR A 220 0.66 -1.86 9.66
C TYR A 220 0.64 -2.84 8.48
N PHE A 221 -0.54 -3.28 8.05
CA PHE A 221 -0.60 -4.18 6.91
C PHE A 221 -0.21 -3.48 5.60
N PHE A 222 -0.58 -2.21 5.37
CA PHE A 222 -0.09 -1.52 4.18
C PHE A 222 1.43 -1.35 4.19
N LEU A 223 2.03 -0.97 5.32
CA LEU A 223 3.48 -0.94 5.51
C LEU A 223 4.12 -2.30 5.24
N LYS A 224 3.56 -3.38 5.79
CA LYS A 224 4.03 -4.75 5.56
C LYS A 224 4.00 -5.10 4.07
N SER A 225 2.88 -4.83 3.37
CA SER A 225 2.80 -5.13 1.95
C SER A 225 3.82 -4.33 1.13
N ALA A 226 3.97 -3.04 1.43
CA ALA A 226 4.96 -2.19 0.79
C ALA A 226 6.40 -2.67 1.09
N SER A 227 6.70 -3.10 2.32
CA SER A 227 8.03 -3.62 2.68
C SER A 227 8.41 -4.90 1.92
N TYR A 228 7.42 -5.65 1.43
CA TYR A 228 7.62 -6.82 0.56
C TYR A 228 7.49 -6.50 -0.94
N ARG A 229 7.52 -5.22 -1.34
CA ARG A 229 7.33 -4.75 -2.73
C ARG A 229 5.94 -5.01 -3.29
N HIS A 230 4.88 -4.93 -2.50
CA HIS A 230 3.51 -5.00 -3.01
C HIS A 230 2.81 -3.64 -2.95
N ALA A 231 1.99 -3.36 -3.95
CA ALA A 231 1.28 -2.09 -4.09
C ALA A 231 -0.16 -2.31 -4.59
N SER A 232 -0.99 -1.28 -4.43
CA SER A 232 -2.33 -1.30 -5.02
C SER A 232 -2.28 -1.27 -6.55
N GLU A 233 -3.35 -1.69 -7.20
CA GLU A 233 -3.48 -1.72 -8.66
C GLU A 233 -3.20 -0.34 -9.29
N ASP A 234 -3.64 0.75 -8.63
CA ASP A 234 -3.41 2.11 -9.12
C ASP A 234 -1.93 2.51 -9.00
N TRP A 235 -1.27 2.14 -7.90
CA TRP A 235 0.16 2.35 -7.73
C TRP A 235 1.00 1.53 -8.72
N GLN A 236 0.65 0.26 -8.97
CA GLN A 236 1.33 -0.55 -9.98
C GLN A 236 1.24 0.09 -11.37
N LYS A 237 0.04 0.53 -11.78
CA LYS A 237 -0.16 1.20 -13.07
C LYS A 237 0.65 2.48 -13.16
N PHE A 238 0.70 3.26 -12.08
CA PHE A 238 1.53 4.44 -12.01
C PHE A 238 3.02 4.09 -12.17
N LEU A 239 3.56 3.18 -11.34
CA LEU A 239 4.97 2.78 -11.39
C LEU A 239 5.40 2.14 -12.72
N GLN A 240 4.48 1.45 -13.39
CA GLN A 240 4.73 0.78 -14.68
C GLN A 240 4.68 1.74 -15.86
N PHE A 241 3.61 2.54 -15.97
CA PHE A 241 3.31 3.25 -17.21
C PHE A 241 3.74 4.71 -17.18
N TYR A 242 3.70 5.38 -16.02
CA TYR A 242 4.03 6.79 -15.89
C TYR A 242 5.38 7.19 -16.54
N PRO A 243 6.51 6.48 -16.28
CA PRO A 243 7.78 6.85 -16.87
C PRO A 243 7.81 6.75 -18.41
N LEU A 244 6.97 5.89 -18.99
CA LEU A 244 6.94 5.64 -20.44
C LEU A 244 6.20 6.72 -21.23
N ILE A 245 5.41 7.55 -20.54
CA ILE A 245 4.56 8.59 -21.13
C ILE A 245 4.92 9.99 -20.60
N HIS A 246 6.18 10.19 -20.21
CA HIS A 246 6.65 11.45 -19.59
C HIS A 246 6.41 12.69 -20.46
N SER A 247 6.19 12.55 -21.78
CA SER A 247 5.90 13.66 -22.70
C SER A 247 4.42 14.00 -22.90
N VAL A 248 3.48 13.28 -22.26
CA VAL A 248 2.03 13.44 -22.49
C VAL A 248 1.28 13.76 -21.17
N PRO A 249 1.22 15.05 -20.75
CA PRO A 249 0.68 15.45 -19.44
C PRO A 249 -0.71 14.90 -19.10
N GLU A 250 -1.63 14.90 -20.07
CA GLU A 250 -2.99 14.41 -19.84
C GLU A 250 -3.03 12.92 -19.48
N GLN A 251 -2.17 12.11 -20.12
CA GLN A 251 -2.10 10.68 -19.82
C GLN A 251 -1.44 10.43 -18.46
N ARG A 252 -0.43 11.23 -18.11
CA ARG A 252 0.22 11.16 -16.80
C ARG A 252 -0.73 11.49 -15.66
N LEU A 253 -1.52 12.56 -15.79
CA LEU A 253 -2.53 12.92 -14.79
C LEU A 253 -3.61 11.85 -14.60
N ARG A 254 -3.91 11.04 -15.63
CA ARG A 254 -4.81 9.88 -15.50
C ARG A 254 -4.23 8.75 -14.63
N LEU A 255 -2.92 8.70 -14.45
CA LEU A 255 -2.24 7.76 -13.54
C LEU A 255 -2.07 8.33 -12.13
N VAL A 256 -1.89 9.65 -11.99
CA VAL A 256 -1.72 10.32 -10.69
C VAL A 256 -3.05 10.49 -9.94
N ARG A 257 -4.15 10.77 -10.65
CA ARG A 257 -5.46 10.98 -9.99
C ARG A 257 -5.96 9.76 -9.21
N PRO A 258 -5.91 8.53 -9.73
CA PRO A 258 -6.36 7.36 -8.98
C PRO A 258 -5.59 7.14 -7.67
N ILE A 259 -4.26 7.34 -7.68
CA ILE A 259 -3.45 7.15 -6.46
C ILE A 259 -3.67 8.25 -5.42
N THR A 260 -4.07 9.46 -5.83
CA THR A 260 -4.31 10.60 -4.91
C THR A 260 -5.76 10.66 -4.40
N GLN A 261 -6.71 10.05 -5.12
CA GLN A 261 -8.10 9.93 -4.70
C GLN A 261 -8.34 8.78 -3.71
N HIS A 262 -7.28 8.08 -3.29
CA HIS A 262 -7.35 7.02 -2.29
C HIS A 262 -7.43 7.60 -0.88
N GLY A 263 -8.55 7.34 -0.19
CA GLY A 263 -8.79 7.90 1.14
C GLY A 263 -9.00 9.42 1.12
N TYR A 264 -8.94 10.06 2.30
CA TYR A 264 -9.07 11.51 2.41
C TYR A 264 -7.77 12.23 2.02
N SER A 265 -6.64 11.87 2.64
CA SER A 265 -5.29 12.37 2.31
C SER A 265 -4.26 11.26 2.10
N SER A 266 -4.58 10.01 2.44
CA SER A 266 -3.63 8.87 2.44
C SER A 266 -2.91 8.68 1.10
N GLY A 267 -3.63 8.77 -0.02
CA GLY A 267 -3.05 8.72 -1.35
C GLY A 267 -2.07 9.86 -1.64
N GLU A 268 -2.37 11.07 -1.15
CA GLU A 268 -1.50 12.24 -1.29
C GLU A 268 -0.26 12.13 -0.39
N ASP A 269 -0.42 11.66 0.85
CA ASP A 269 0.68 11.40 1.80
C ASP A 269 1.63 10.32 1.26
N THR A 270 1.09 9.28 0.60
CA THR A 270 1.88 8.25 -0.10
C THR A 270 2.62 8.85 -1.30
N LEU A 271 1.97 9.72 -2.08
CA LEU A 271 2.63 10.43 -3.19
C LEU A 271 3.76 11.35 -2.69
N ALA A 272 3.58 12.00 -1.54
CA ALA A 272 4.60 12.83 -0.91
C ALA A 272 5.86 12.01 -0.60
N GLY A 273 5.69 10.86 0.06
CA GLY A 273 6.78 9.95 0.37
C GLY A 273 7.49 9.41 -0.86
N PHE A 274 6.73 9.11 -1.92
CA PHE A 274 7.29 8.64 -3.19
C PHE A 274 8.16 9.72 -3.86
N LEU A 275 7.65 10.95 -4.00
CA LEU A 275 8.39 12.05 -4.61
C LEU A 275 9.63 12.41 -3.79
N TRP A 276 9.51 12.44 -2.46
CA TRP A 276 10.64 12.70 -1.58
C TRP A 276 11.68 11.57 -1.68
N GLY A 277 11.26 10.31 -1.64
CA GLY A 277 12.15 9.15 -1.76
C GLY A 277 12.92 9.15 -3.08
N LEU A 278 12.26 9.48 -4.21
CA LEU A 278 12.93 9.63 -5.50
C LEU A 278 13.98 10.74 -5.47
N ASN A 279 13.67 11.89 -4.86
CA ASN A 279 14.64 12.98 -4.71
C ASN A 279 15.93 12.50 -4.02
N VAL A 280 15.77 11.74 -2.92
CA VAL A 280 16.91 11.22 -2.14
C VAL A 280 17.79 10.32 -2.99
N GLN A 281 17.21 9.47 -3.85
CA GLN A 281 17.94 8.51 -4.67
C GLN A 281 18.56 9.13 -5.93
N LEU A 282 18.02 10.27 -6.40
CA LEU A 282 18.54 11.02 -7.54
C LEU A 282 19.63 12.05 -7.17
N SER A 283 19.92 12.23 -5.87
CA SER A 283 20.83 13.26 -5.33
C SER A 283 22.20 12.73 -4.88
#